data_AF-A0A934GSW3-F1
#
_entry.id   AF-A0A934GSW3-F1
#
_cell.length_a   1.000
_cell.length_b   1.000
_cell.length_c   1.000
_cell.angle_alpha   90.00
_cell.angle_beta   90.00
_cell.angle_gamma   90.00
#
_symmetry.space_group_name_H-M   'P 1'
#
loop_
_entity.id
_entity.type
_entity.pdbx_description
1 polymer ?
#
loop_
_entity_poly.entity_id
_entity_poly.type
_entity_poly.pdbx_seq_one_letter_code
_entity_poly.pdbx_strand_id
1 'polypeptide(L)'
;MVSSKRFRFVAVMLALLVMVTPAYANFSNTGKSAQFQSDATQVVVPAGEPIKIGLATDLSNVIPQPGQDIANGGRIAVLERNEAGGIQGFQVELDVQDDRCSGEDATNVANLFASDPQIAAVVGHVCSGATSAAIDVYVQARIPSVSPSSTAAFLPEKGYDTFNRVAFSDAAQGTVDARYIYTVLGITTLAVVHDNSDYGKGLAETVAAAFTELGGTVANGGELLVINPDEQDYRAVLTPLAAEAPGAVFFGGYESQAALLVSQMKEVGLADTAFMSDDGTFTQGYIDAAGEAANGSYASFVDTSSFANAEALDAFTTRYEAEFGVSPDELGPYHAHAYDAASIIMNAIDAVATVDADGNLVINREELITAIRNTKDYAGLTGTLTCDPATGECGAGLISMNLVEDGAWTAVEVPADLQYGAEAAGGEETSMGGDYATVVDAIAAQPNLTTLASVFPMAGADVSAALTGAGPFTIFAPTDDAFNTFMAANADLVNQALADPTILANLLSYHVVPGNLLAADVAGSTELTTLTGQTITVTVDGDSVVLNGTVKLVTTDIVAGNGVVHIIDAVLLSPAE
;
A
#
# COMPACT_ATOMS: atom_id res chain seq x y z
N MET A 1 -33.45 -56.14 32.29
CA MET A 1 -32.28 -55.22 32.37
C MET A 1 -32.06 -54.64 30.98
N VAL A 2 -31.75 -53.34 30.91
CA VAL A 2 -31.57 -52.51 29.69
C VAL A 2 -32.87 -52.03 29.03
N SER A 3 -33.41 -50.89 29.51
CA SER A 3 -34.00 -49.82 28.69
C SER A 3 -34.66 -48.78 29.60
N SER A 4 -33.89 -47.80 30.07
CA SER A 4 -34.45 -46.56 30.67
C SER A 4 -33.48 -45.38 30.71
N LYS A 5 -32.21 -45.55 30.33
CA LYS A 5 -31.22 -44.47 30.35
C LYS A 5 -31.08 -43.68 29.04
N ARG A 6 -31.59 -44.19 27.91
CA ARG A 6 -31.51 -43.47 26.61
C ARG A 6 -32.61 -42.43 26.39
N PHE A 7 -33.71 -42.49 27.15
CA PHE A 7 -34.82 -41.52 27.02
C PHE A 7 -34.65 -40.24 27.87
N ARG A 8 -33.69 -40.22 28.80
CA ARG A 8 -33.41 -39.04 29.64
C ARG A 8 -32.39 -38.06 29.05
N PHE A 9 -31.60 -38.47 28.06
CA PHE A 9 -30.64 -37.58 27.38
C PHE A 9 -31.30 -36.78 26.24
N VAL A 10 -32.32 -37.35 25.56
CA VAL A 10 -33.05 -36.65 24.49
C VAL A 10 -34.07 -35.64 25.04
N ALA A 11 -34.58 -35.85 26.26
CA ALA A 11 -35.54 -34.94 26.90
C ALA A 11 -34.91 -33.69 27.52
N VAL A 12 -33.59 -33.65 27.72
CA VAL A 12 -32.88 -32.45 28.21
C VAL A 12 -32.45 -31.53 27.06
N MET A 13 -32.24 -32.06 25.85
CA MET A 13 -31.96 -31.24 24.67
C MET A 13 -33.21 -30.60 24.05
N LEU A 14 -34.41 -31.17 24.22
CA LEU A 14 -35.65 -30.57 23.70
C LEU A 14 -36.30 -29.51 24.61
N ALA A 15 -35.79 -29.32 25.83
CA ALA A 15 -36.27 -28.28 26.76
C ALA A 15 -35.48 -26.96 26.69
N LEU A 16 -34.42 -26.91 25.87
CA LEU A 16 -33.63 -25.69 25.59
C LEU A 16 -34.07 -24.97 24.30
N LEU A 17 -35.14 -25.46 23.65
CA LEU A 17 -35.70 -24.91 22.42
C LEU A 17 -37.03 -24.18 22.66
N VAL A 18 -37.07 -23.33 23.69
CA VAL A 18 -38.22 -22.44 23.96
C VAL A 18 -37.78 -20.98 23.81
N MET A 19 -38.08 -20.43 22.64
CA MET A 19 -38.31 -19.02 22.36
C MET A 19 -37.22 -18.04 22.80
N VAL A 20 -36.11 -17.99 22.05
CA VAL A 20 -35.47 -16.70 21.77
C VAL A 20 -36.24 -16.12 20.58
N THR A 21 -37.30 -15.37 20.87
CA THR A 21 -37.79 -14.37 19.91
C THR A 21 -36.63 -13.44 19.58
N PRO A 22 -36.26 -13.22 18.32
CA PRO A 22 -35.37 -12.13 18.01
C PRO A 22 -36.13 -10.86 18.41
N ALA A 23 -35.72 -10.25 19.51
CA ALA A 23 -35.99 -8.85 19.71
C ALA A 23 -35.18 -8.12 18.63
N TYR A 24 -35.75 -8.05 17.42
CA TYR A 24 -35.45 -6.99 16.47
C TYR A 24 -35.82 -5.69 17.18
N ALA A 25 -34.86 -5.16 17.95
CA ALA A 25 -34.85 -3.76 18.27
C ALA A 25 -34.69 -3.06 16.92
N ASN A 26 -35.80 -2.53 16.39
CA ASN A 26 -35.78 -1.48 15.41
C ASN A 26 -34.92 -0.36 15.99
N PHE A 27 -33.62 -0.35 15.68
CA PHE A 27 -32.84 0.86 15.75
C PHE A 27 -33.38 1.74 14.62
N SER A 28 -34.39 2.54 14.97
CA SER A 28 -34.74 3.68 14.14
C SER A 28 -33.49 4.52 14.03
N ASN A 29 -32.96 4.57 12.82
CA ASN A 29 -31.94 5.48 12.36
C ASN A 29 -32.38 6.91 12.71
N THR A 30 -31.99 7.36 13.90
CA THR A 30 -32.01 8.77 14.27
C THR A 30 -30.56 9.17 14.22
N GLY A 31 -30.20 9.89 13.15
CA GLY A 31 -28.85 10.36 12.84
C GLY A 31 -28.21 11.14 13.99
N LYS A 32 -27.67 10.40 14.96
CA LYS A 32 -26.62 10.85 15.84
C LYS A 32 -25.36 10.18 15.34
N SER A 33 -24.53 10.96 14.66
CA SER A 33 -23.10 10.67 14.62
C SER A 33 -22.68 10.36 16.05
N ALA A 34 -22.07 9.19 16.26
CA ALA A 34 -21.38 8.93 17.51
C ALA A 34 -20.37 10.06 17.68
N GLN A 35 -20.53 10.88 18.72
CA GLN A 35 -19.49 11.83 19.08
C GLN A 35 -18.30 11.00 19.54
N PHE A 36 -17.29 10.87 18.69
CA PHE A 36 -16.00 10.30 19.05
C PHE A 36 -15.48 11.04 20.27
N GLN A 37 -15.13 10.31 21.34
CA GLN A 37 -14.33 10.88 22.41
C GLN A 37 -12.90 11.03 21.88
N SER A 38 -12.64 12.13 21.17
CA SER A 38 -11.33 12.52 20.62
C SER A 38 -10.19 12.57 21.66
N ASP A 39 -10.54 12.43 22.94
CA ASP A 39 -9.63 12.63 24.07
C ASP A 39 -9.12 11.29 24.65
N ALA A 40 -9.66 10.14 24.23
CA ALA A 40 -9.22 8.82 24.68
C ALA A 40 -7.94 8.39 23.94
N THR A 41 -6.82 9.00 24.31
CA THR A 41 -5.47 8.70 23.82
C THR A 41 -4.94 7.33 24.27
N GLN A 42 -5.70 6.62 25.11
CA GLN A 42 -5.29 5.37 25.74
C GLN A 42 -6.37 4.30 25.60
N VAL A 43 -5.92 3.09 25.33
CA VAL A 43 -6.69 1.85 25.49
C VAL A 43 -6.35 1.27 26.85
N VAL A 44 -7.36 1.03 27.67
CA VAL A 44 -7.21 0.44 29.01
C VAL A 44 -7.89 -0.93 29.02
N VAL A 45 -7.10 -1.97 29.28
CA VAL A 45 -7.54 -3.35 29.39
C VAL A 45 -7.54 -3.74 30.87
N PRO A 46 -8.72 -3.92 31.48
CA PRO A 46 -8.84 -4.33 32.87
C PRO A 46 -8.09 -5.62 33.17
N ALA A 47 -7.55 -5.74 34.39
CA ALA A 47 -6.88 -6.95 34.83
C ALA A 47 -7.74 -8.21 34.62
N GLY A 48 -7.23 -9.15 33.82
CA GLY A 48 -7.92 -10.41 33.50
C GLY A 48 -8.85 -10.37 32.28
N GLU A 49 -9.02 -9.21 31.64
CA GLU A 49 -9.65 -9.09 30.32
C GLU A 49 -8.60 -9.19 29.20
N PRO A 50 -8.97 -9.65 27.99
CA PRO A 50 -8.05 -9.75 26.88
C PRO A 50 -7.83 -8.39 26.18
N ILE A 51 -6.67 -8.24 25.55
CA ILE A 51 -6.39 -7.17 24.59
C ILE A 51 -7.16 -7.49 23.31
N LYS A 52 -8.00 -6.57 22.83
CA LYS A 52 -8.77 -6.78 21.61
C LYS A 52 -8.06 -6.19 20.40
N ILE A 53 -7.95 -6.98 19.35
CA ILE A 53 -7.53 -6.57 18.02
C ILE A 53 -8.70 -6.86 17.08
N GLY A 54 -9.11 -5.88 16.27
CA GLY A 54 -10.12 -6.11 15.24
C GLY A 54 -9.50 -6.83 14.03
N LEU A 55 -10.28 -7.65 13.34
CA LEU A 55 -9.94 -8.14 12.00
C LEU A 55 -11.14 -7.93 11.09
N ALA A 56 -11.00 -7.11 10.05
CA ALA A 56 -12.05 -6.89 9.06
C ALA A 56 -11.69 -7.58 7.74
N THR A 57 -12.55 -8.48 7.29
CA THR A 57 -12.34 -9.30 6.08
C THR A 57 -13.67 -9.67 5.42
N ASP A 58 -13.61 -10.26 4.22
CA ASP A 58 -14.79 -10.73 3.49
C ASP A 58 -15.11 -12.20 3.83
N LEU A 59 -16.18 -12.44 4.59
CA LEU A 59 -16.56 -13.81 4.99
C LEU A 59 -17.77 -14.36 4.24
N SER A 60 -18.52 -13.49 3.55
CA SER A 60 -19.80 -13.88 2.96
C SER A 60 -20.05 -13.42 1.53
N ASN A 61 -19.13 -12.65 0.92
CA ASN A 61 -19.39 -11.98 -0.34
C ASN A 61 -18.41 -12.35 -1.48
N VAL A 62 -17.62 -11.40 -1.97
CA VAL A 62 -16.90 -11.42 -3.26
C VAL A 62 -15.79 -12.47 -3.28
N ILE A 63 -15.11 -12.68 -2.16
CA ILE A 63 -13.96 -13.60 -1.98
C ILE A 63 -14.02 -14.31 -0.62
N PRO A 64 -15.07 -15.12 -0.32
CA PRO A 64 -15.33 -15.63 1.02
C PRO A 64 -14.30 -16.67 1.47
N GLN A 65 -13.71 -17.43 0.54
CA GLN A 65 -12.62 -18.36 0.81
C GLN A 65 -11.32 -17.59 1.16
N PRO A 66 -10.85 -16.63 0.35
CA PRO A 66 -9.71 -15.79 0.72
C PRO A 66 -9.89 -15.00 2.02
N GLY A 67 -11.10 -14.48 2.30
CA GLY A 67 -11.29 -13.75 3.55
C GLY A 67 -11.33 -14.66 4.78
N GLN A 68 -11.82 -15.90 4.65
CA GLN A 68 -11.69 -16.93 5.68
C GLN A 68 -10.22 -17.35 5.87
N ASP A 69 -9.44 -17.40 4.80
CA ASP A 69 -8.00 -17.66 4.86
C ASP A 69 -7.26 -16.63 5.72
N ILE A 70 -7.52 -15.35 5.46
CA ILE A 70 -6.97 -14.22 6.22
C ILE A 70 -7.39 -14.29 7.70
N ALA A 71 -8.66 -14.57 7.98
CA ALA A 71 -9.14 -14.71 9.35
C ALA A 71 -8.42 -15.84 10.10
N ASN A 72 -8.16 -16.95 9.43
CA ASN A 72 -7.45 -18.09 10.01
C ASN A 72 -5.96 -17.79 10.25
N GLY A 73 -5.28 -17.14 9.31
CA GLY A 73 -3.88 -16.72 9.49
C GLY A 73 -3.69 -15.80 10.70
N GLY A 74 -4.55 -14.78 10.84
CA GLY A 74 -4.55 -13.90 12.01
C GLY A 74 -4.86 -14.64 13.33
N ARG A 75 -5.77 -15.62 13.30
CA ARG A 75 -6.07 -16.45 14.48
C ARG A 75 -4.88 -17.29 14.92
N ILE A 76 -4.10 -17.87 14.01
CA ILE A 76 -2.90 -18.63 14.38
C ILE A 76 -1.89 -17.74 15.09
N ALA A 77 -1.63 -16.54 14.59
CA ALA A 77 -0.72 -15.59 15.25
C ALA A 77 -1.16 -15.31 16.71
N VAL A 78 -2.46 -15.06 16.91
CA VAL A 78 -3.02 -14.82 18.26
C VAL A 78 -2.93 -16.06 19.15
N LEU A 79 -3.21 -17.25 18.60
CA LEU A 79 -3.09 -18.52 19.33
C LEU A 79 -1.67 -18.74 19.82
N GLU A 80 -0.68 -18.60 18.93
CA GLU A 80 0.74 -18.77 19.28
C GLU A 80 1.20 -17.73 20.30
N ARG A 81 0.78 -16.46 20.14
CA ARG A 81 1.09 -15.41 21.12
C ARG A 81 0.52 -15.74 22.50
N ASN A 82 -0.70 -16.24 22.57
CA ASN A 82 -1.35 -16.62 23.82
C ASN A 82 -0.70 -17.85 24.47
N GLU A 83 -0.33 -18.86 23.68
CA GLU A 83 0.42 -20.03 24.12
C GLU A 83 1.81 -19.64 24.68
N ALA A 84 2.42 -18.57 24.17
CA ALA A 84 3.66 -17.97 24.68
C ALA A 84 3.47 -17.11 25.94
N GLY A 85 2.26 -17.02 26.49
CA GLY A 85 1.94 -16.26 27.71
C GLY A 85 1.31 -14.89 27.48
N GLY A 86 0.97 -14.56 26.23
CA GLY A 86 0.28 -13.31 25.86
C GLY A 86 1.21 -12.09 25.82
N ILE A 87 0.65 -10.91 26.11
CA ILE A 87 1.38 -9.64 26.19
C ILE A 87 1.37 -9.20 27.65
N GLN A 88 2.54 -9.24 28.29
CA GLN A 88 2.69 -8.94 29.73
C GLN A 88 1.71 -9.74 30.63
N GLY A 89 1.35 -10.96 30.22
CA GLY A 89 0.40 -11.84 30.91
C GLY A 89 -1.07 -11.66 30.52
N PHE A 90 -1.39 -10.68 29.68
CA PHE A 90 -2.73 -10.48 29.12
C PHE A 90 -2.90 -11.31 27.84
N GLN A 91 -4.01 -12.02 27.74
CA GLN A 91 -4.36 -12.74 26.52
C GLN A 91 -4.79 -11.75 25.44
N VAL A 92 -4.66 -12.15 24.18
CA VAL A 92 -5.13 -11.40 23.01
C VAL A 92 -6.38 -12.08 22.46
N GLU A 93 -7.38 -11.28 22.09
CA GLU A 93 -8.61 -11.70 21.43
C GLU A 93 -8.69 -11.01 20.06
N LEU A 94 -9.06 -11.78 19.04
CA LEU A 94 -9.28 -11.29 17.68
C LEU A 94 -10.78 -11.17 17.42
N ASP A 95 -11.26 -9.93 17.30
CA ASP A 95 -12.66 -9.64 16.95
C ASP A 95 -12.81 -9.61 15.42
N VAL A 96 -13.21 -10.75 14.86
CA VAL A 96 -13.35 -10.94 13.42
C VAL A 96 -14.72 -10.46 12.93
N GLN A 97 -14.72 -9.52 11.99
CA GLN A 97 -15.91 -8.90 11.40
C GLN A 97 -15.95 -9.08 9.87
N ASP A 98 -17.16 -9.30 9.36
CA ASP A 98 -17.46 -9.46 7.93
C ASP A 98 -17.80 -8.11 7.31
N ASP A 99 -16.90 -7.58 6.50
CA ASP A 99 -17.09 -6.32 5.76
C ASP A 99 -17.55 -6.51 4.31
N ARG A 100 -17.70 -7.78 3.88
CA ARG A 100 -18.15 -8.17 2.55
C ARG A 100 -17.41 -7.52 1.40
N CYS A 101 -16.17 -7.07 1.61
CA CYS A 101 -15.39 -6.34 0.61
C CYS A 101 -16.12 -5.08 0.08
N SER A 102 -17.05 -4.49 0.84
CA SER A 102 -17.89 -3.37 0.39
C SER A 102 -17.64 -2.10 1.20
N GLY A 103 -17.77 -0.93 0.57
CA GLY A 103 -17.53 0.35 1.25
C GLY A 103 -18.50 0.63 2.39
N GLU A 104 -19.79 0.27 2.24
CA GLU A 104 -20.81 0.49 3.27
C GLU A 104 -20.57 -0.40 4.50
N ASP A 105 -20.40 -1.70 4.29
CA ASP A 105 -20.15 -2.64 5.39
C ASP A 105 -18.80 -2.39 6.05
N ALA A 106 -17.75 -2.06 5.29
CA ALA A 106 -16.45 -1.68 5.85
C ALA A 106 -16.53 -0.44 6.74
N THR A 107 -17.29 0.59 6.32
CA THR A 107 -17.54 1.77 7.16
C THR A 107 -18.29 1.39 8.45
N ASN A 108 -19.26 0.48 8.38
CA ASN A 108 -20.00 0.00 9.55
C ASN A 108 -19.09 -0.77 10.52
N VAL A 109 -18.24 -1.66 10.01
CA VAL A 109 -17.25 -2.40 10.81
C VAL A 109 -16.24 -1.45 11.45
N ALA A 110 -15.74 -0.46 10.71
CA ALA A 110 -14.82 0.54 11.25
C ALA A 110 -15.44 1.34 12.39
N ASN A 111 -16.71 1.73 12.25
CA ASN A 111 -17.46 2.42 13.32
C ASN A 111 -17.71 1.50 14.53
N LEU A 112 -17.96 0.21 14.31
CA LEU A 112 -18.09 -0.79 15.37
C LEU A 112 -16.79 -0.84 16.19
N PHE A 113 -15.65 -1.05 15.52
CA PHE A 113 -14.34 -1.07 16.17
C PHE A 113 -14.01 0.24 16.87
N ALA A 114 -14.28 1.39 16.24
CA ALA A 114 -14.05 2.70 16.85
C ALA A 114 -14.94 2.99 18.06
N SER A 115 -16.07 2.29 18.19
CA SER A 115 -16.98 2.44 19.34
C SER A 115 -16.60 1.58 20.55
N ASP A 116 -15.76 0.55 20.36
CA ASP A 116 -15.23 -0.26 21.46
C ASP A 116 -13.91 0.34 21.96
N PRO A 117 -13.85 0.91 23.19
CA PRO A 117 -12.65 1.54 23.71
C PRO A 117 -11.49 0.56 23.96
N GLN A 118 -11.72 -0.77 23.89
CA GLN A 118 -10.68 -1.79 24.06
C GLN A 118 -10.01 -2.22 22.75
N ILE A 119 -10.54 -1.83 21.58
CA ILE A 119 -9.90 -2.16 20.30
C ILE A 119 -8.61 -1.36 20.15
N ALA A 120 -7.48 -2.07 20.24
CA ALA A 120 -6.15 -1.47 20.17
C ALA A 120 -5.76 -1.09 18.72
N ALA A 121 -5.98 -2.02 17.79
CA ALA A 121 -5.59 -1.92 16.38
C ALA A 121 -6.45 -2.85 15.53
N VAL A 122 -6.30 -2.77 14.20
CA VAL A 122 -7.06 -3.57 13.24
C VAL A 122 -6.14 -4.29 12.25
N VAL A 123 -6.33 -5.59 12.07
CA VAL A 123 -5.85 -6.33 10.90
C VAL A 123 -6.88 -6.13 9.77
N GLY A 124 -6.43 -5.62 8.63
CA GLY A 124 -7.30 -5.29 7.50
C GLY A 124 -7.52 -3.78 7.33
N HIS A 125 -8.50 -3.36 6.53
CA HIS A 125 -9.39 -4.21 5.73
C HIS A 125 -8.63 -4.93 4.62
N VAL A 126 -9.25 -5.96 4.04
CA VAL A 126 -8.58 -6.85 3.08
C VAL A 126 -8.68 -6.33 1.65
N CYS A 127 -9.84 -5.82 1.25
CA CYS A 127 -10.05 -5.26 -0.07
C CYS A 127 -9.69 -3.77 -0.12
N SER A 128 -9.00 -3.34 -1.17
CA SER A 128 -8.56 -1.94 -1.31
C SER A 128 -9.71 -0.92 -1.24
N GLY A 129 -10.87 -1.24 -1.83
CA GLY A 129 -12.07 -0.39 -1.75
C GLY A 129 -12.67 -0.32 -0.34
N ALA A 130 -12.72 -1.44 0.37
CA ALA A 130 -13.16 -1.50 1.76
C ALA A 130 -12.20 -0.70 2.68
N THR A 131 -10.90 -0.87 2.48
CA THR A 131 -9.84 -0.10 3.17
C THR A 131 -10.01 1.39 2.94
N SER A 132 -10.19 1.82 1.68
CA SER A 132 -10.39 3.23 1.31
C SER A 132 -11.61 3.84 2.01
N ALA A 133 -12.70 3.09 2.16
CA ALA A 133 -13.92 3.55 2.84
C ALA A 133 -13.77 3.62 4.37
N ALA A 134 -13.03 2.68 4.97
CA ALA A 134 -12.89 2.57 6.42
C ALA A 134 -11.82 3.50 7.03
N ILE A 135 -10.77 3.82 6.26
CA ILE A 135 -9.54 4.45 6.77
C ILE A 135 -9.79 5.77 7.50
N ASP A 136 -10.69 6.62 6.99
CA ASP A 136 -10.98 7.93 7.59
C ASP A 136 -11.60 7.79 9.00
N VAL A 137 -12.35 6.71 9.25
CA VAL A 137 -12.89 6.41 10.60
C VAL A 137 -11.75 6.07 11.56
N TYR A 138 -10.79 5.26 11.12
CA TYR A 138 -9.62 4.89 11.92
C TYR A 138 -8.68 6.05 12.17
N VAL A 139 -8.48 6.93 11.18
CA VAL A 139 -7.71 8.18 11.34
C VAL A 139 -8.36 9.07 12.39
N GLN A 140 -9.69 9.24 12.36
CA GLN A 140 -10.43 10.03 13.36
C GLN A 140 -10.39 9.39 14.75
N ALA A 141 -10.44 8.06 14.83
CA ALA A 141 -10.40 7.31 16.09
C ALA A 141 -8.97 7.03 16.61
N ARG A 142 -7.93 7.38 15.84
CA ARG A 142 -6.52 7.03 16.09
C ARG A 142 -6.33 5.52 16.34
N ILE A 143 -6.96 4.70 15.51
CA ILE A 143 -6.80 3.24 15.52
C ILE A 143 -5.83 2.88 14.39
N PRO A 144 -4.61 2.38 14.66
CA PRO A 144 -3.75 1.91 13.60
C PRO A 144 -4.31 0.63 12.96
N SER A 145 -4.11 0.48 11.66
CA SER A 145 -4.40 -0.73 10.92
C SER A 145 -3.20 -1.22 10.13
N VAL A 146 -3.13 -2.55 9.96
CA VAL A 146 -2.17 -3.23 9.10
C VAL A 146 -2.95 -4.16 8.17
N SER A 147 -3.03 -3.81 6.89
CA SER A 147 -3.71 -4.63 5.90
C SER A 147 -2.83 -5.79 5.42
N PRO A 148 -3.35 -7.03 5.38
CA PRO A 148 -2.60 -8.16 4.83
C PRO A 148 -2.70 -8.28 3.31
N SER A 149 -3.64 -7.60 2.64
CA SER A 149 -3.96 -7.87 1.22
C SER A 149 -4.42 -6.65 0.41
N SER A 150 -4.54 -5.44 0.97
CA SER A 150 -4.91 -4.26 0.16
C SER A 150 -3.71 -3.71 -0.60
N THR A 151 -3.68 -3.92 -1.90
CA THR A 151 -2.54 -3.63 -2.79
C THR A 151 -2.63 -2.29 -3.53
N ALA A 152 -3.79 -1.61 -3.52
CA ALA A 152 -3.99 -0.36 -4.28
C ALA A 152 -2.92 0.70 -4.00
N ALA A 153 -2.30 1.18 -5.08
CA ALA A 153 -1.17 2.11 -5.02
C ALA A 153 -1.51 3.46 -4.36
N PHE A 154 -2.76 3.93 -4.49
CA PHE A 154 -3.17 5.22 -3.94
C PHE A 154 -3.35 5.24 -2.41
N LEU A 155 -3.42 4.08 -1.75
CA LEU A 155 -3.72 4.02 -0.31
C LEU A 155 -2.64 4.70 0.54
N PRO A 156 -1.32 4.41 0.34
CA PRO A 156 -0.25 5.09 1.06
C PRO A 156 -0.06 6.56 0.68
N GLU A 157 -0.37 6.95 -0.57
CA GLU A 157 -0.19 8.33 -1.08
C GLU A 157 -0.99 9.38 -0.29
N LYS A 158 -2.04 8.96 0.41
CA LYS A 158 -2.85 9.83 1.25
C LYS A 158 -2.19 10.23 2.57
N GLY A 159 -1.02 9.67 2.90
CA GLY A 159 -0.21 10.08 4.05
C GLY A 159 -0.82 9.73 5.42
N TYR A 160 -1.63 8.67 5.47
CA TYR A 160 -2.28 8.24 6.71
C TYR A 160 -1.28 7.52 7.62
N ASP A 161 -0.90 8.16 8.72
CA ASP A 161 -0.02 7.58 9.74
C ASP A 161 -0.60 6.35 10.46
N THR A 162 -1.93 6.17 10.44
CA THR A 162 -2.59 4.99 10.99
C THR A 162 -2.57 3.78 10.07
N PHE A 163 -2.32 3.92 8.76
CA PHE A 163 -2.44 2.81 7.81
C PHE A 163 -1.11 2.24 7.36
N ASN A 164 -0.99 0.92 7.44
CA ASN A 164 0.16 0.16 6.98
C ASN A 164 -0.31 -1.08 6.21
N ARG A 165 0.58 -1.69 5.42
CA ARG A 165 0.28 -2.98 4.77
C ARG A 165 1.48 -3.90 4.71
N VAL A 166 1.21 -5.20 4.80
CA VAL A 166 2.19 -6.27 4.56
C VAL A 166 2.12 -6.75 3.11
N ALA A 167 0.99 -6.55 2.43
CA ALA A 167 0.87 -6.82 1.00
C ALA A 167 1.83 -5.95 0.18
N PHE A 168 2.24 -6.48 -0.98
CA PHE A 168 2.92 -5.71 -2.01
C PHE A 168 1.98 -4.66 -2.66
N SER A 169 2.52 -3.82 -3.52
CA SER A 169 1.78 -2.73 -4.17
C SER A 169 1.39 -3.06 -5.62
N ASP A 170 0.19 -2.63 -6.02
CA ASP A 170 -0.27 -2.64 -7.42
C ASP A 170 0.67 -1.83 -8.34
N ALA A 171 1.36 -0.81 -7.82
CA ALA A 171 2.38 -0.09 -8.58
C ALA A 171 3.52 -1.03 -8.99
N ALA A 172 3.94 -1.90 -8.07
CA ALA A 172 4.98 -2.88 -8.31
C ALA A 172 4.49 -4.01 -9.22
N GLN A 173 3.36 -4.60 -8.87
CA GLN A 173 2.74 -5.70 -9.62
C GLN A 173 2.40 -5.28 -11.05
N GLY A 174 1.66 -4.19 -11.24
CA GLY A 174 1.23 -3.74 -12.57
C GLY A 174 2.40 -3.42 -13.50
N THR A 175 3.50 -2.89 -12.95
CA THR A 175 4.73 -2.67 -13.72
C THR A 175 5.36 -3.98 -14.18
N VAL A 176 5.49 -4.96 -13.29
CA VAL A 176 6.03 -6.29 -13.61
C VAL A 176 5.13 -7.01 -14.62
N ASP A 177 3.82 -6.91 -14.46
CA ASP A 177 2.82 -7.49 -15.33
C ASP A 177 2.95 -6.98 -16.76
N ALA A 178 2.97 -5.65 -16.92
CA ALA A 178 3.16 -5.01 -18.22
C ALA A 178 4.50 -5.41 -18.88
N ARG A 179 5.59 -5.42 -18.10
CA ARG A 179 6.92 -5.82 -18.56
C ARG A 179 6.96 -7.27 -19.02
N TYR A 180 6.32 -8.17 -18.27
CA TYR A 180 6.24 -9.59 -18.61
C TYR A 180 5.43 -9.81 -19.89
N ILE A 181 4.25 -9.19 -19.99
CA ILE A 181 3.40 -9.23 -21.19
C ILE A 181 4.18 -8.75 -22.42
N TYR A 182 4.85 -7.61 -22.33
CA TYR A 182 5.56 -7.03 -23.47
C TYR A 182 6.82 -7.81 -23.84
N THR A 183 7.67 -8.11 -22.86
CA THR A 183 9.04 -8.58 -23.09
C THR A 183 9.13 -10.11 -23.17
N VAL A 184 8.44 -10.81 -22.27
CA VAL A 184 8.52 -12.27 -22.15
C VAL A 184 7.51 -12.92 -23.09
N LEU A 185 6.26 -12.46 -23.08
CA LEU A 185 5.23 -12.99 -23.99
C LEU A 185 5.34 -12.41 -25.41
N GLY A 186 6.09 -11.31 -25.59
CA GLY A 186 6.28 -10.66 -26.90
C GLY A 186 5.01 -10.00 -27.43
N ILE A 187 4.07 -9.66 -26.54
CA ILE A 187 2.76 -9.13 -26.90
C ILE A 187 2.87 -7.62 -27.03
N THR A 188 2.54 -7.09 -28.20
CA THR A 188 2.60 -5.63 -28.48
C THR A 188 1.23 -4.96 -28.54
N THR A 189 0.14 -5.74 -28.51
CA THR A 189 -1.24 -5.23 -28.45
C THR A 189 -2.00 -5.92 -27.32
N LEU A 190 -2.46 -5.14 -26.35
CA LEU A 190 -3.10 -5.63 -25.11
C LEU A 190 -4.51 -5.07 -24.99
N ALA A 191 -5.51 -5.92 -24.77
CA ALA A 191 -6.80 -5.45 -24.27
C ALA A 191 -6.76 -5.42 -22.74
N VAL A 192 -7.27 -4.35 -22.14
CA VAL A 192 -7.27 -4.17 -20.68
C VAL A 192 -8.71 -4.07 -20.21
N VAL A 193 -9.11 -4.95 -19.30
CA VAL A 193 -10.46 -5.05 -18.73
C VAL A 193 -10.37 -4.89 -17.22
N HIS A 194 -11.35 -4.27 -16.58
CA HIS A 194 -11.43 -4.23 -15.11
C HIS A 194 -12.86 -4.42 -14.59
N ASP A 195 -12.98 -4.81 -13.33
CA ASP A 195 -14.24 -5.10 -12.64
C ASP A 195 -14.98 -3.89 -12.07
N ASN A 196 -14.46 -2.68 -12.31
CA ASN A 196 -14.99 -1.40 -11.84
C ASN A 196 -14.82 -1.16 -10.34
N SER A 197 -14.13 -2.05 -9.62
CA SER A 197 -13.68 -1.78 -8.25
C SER A 197 -12.48 -0.83 -8.26
N ASP A 198 -12.26 -0.11 -7.16
CA ASP A 198 -11.07 0.75 -7.00
C ASP A 198 -9.76 -0.05 -7.15
N TYR A 199 -9.78 -1.32 -6.73
CA TYR A 199 -8.67 -2.27 -6.89
C TYR A 199 -8.42 -2.59 -8.37
N GLY A 200 -9.36 -3.29 -9.01
CA GLY A 200 -9.19 -3.80 -10.36
C GLY A 200 -8.97 -2.68 -11.37
N LYS A 201 -9.64 -1.54 -11.18
CA LYS A 201 -9.44 -0.35 -12.01
C LYS A 201 -8.04 0.23 -11.84
N GLY A 202 -7.58 0.46 -10.61
CA GLY A 202 -6.28 1.09 -10.36
C GLY A 202 -5.10 0.25 -10.88
N LEU A 203 -5.18 -1.07 -10.70
CA LEU A 203 -4.18 -1.99 -11.24
C LEU A 203 -4.21 -2.04 -12.78
N ALA A 204 -5.41 -2.13 -13.38
CA ALA A 204 -5.56 -2.09 -14.84
C ALA A 204 -5.02 -0.79 -15.46
N GLU A 205 -5.24 0.37 -14.81
CA GLU A 205 -4.66 1.65 -15.22
C GLU A 205 -3.13 1.64 -15.16
N THR A 206 -2.57 1.06 -14.09
CA THR A 206 -1.11 0.89 -13.93
C THR A 206 -0.51 0.03 -15.04
N VAL A 207 -1.12 -1.13 -15.32
CA VAL A 207 -0.66 -2.03 -16.39
C VAL A 207 -0.76 -1.37 -17.75
N ALA A 208 -1.87 -0.69 -18.05
CA ALA A 208 -2.06 0.01 -19.32
C ALA A 208 -1.00 1.10 -19.55
N ALA A 209 -0.69 1.87 -18.50
CA ALA A 209 0.32 2.92 -18.54
C ALA A 209 1.73 2.34 -18.78
N ALA A 210 2.16 1.38 -17.96
CA ALA A 210 3.47 0.74 -18.08
C ALA A 210 3.63 0.00 -19.42
N PHE A 211 2.58 -0.65 -19.91
CA PHE A 211 2.61 -1.34 -21.21
C PHE A 211 2.77 -0.36 -22.38
N THR A 212 2.14 0.81 -22.29
CA THR A 212 2.26 1.87 -23.30
C THR A 212 3.66 2.49 -23.28
N GLU A 213 4.25 2.68 -22.10
CA GLU A 213 5.63 3.20 -21.95
C GLU A 213 6.67 2.30 -22.60
N LEU A 214 6.47 0.97 -22.53
CA LEU A 214 7.30 -0.02 -23.21
C LEU A 214 7.14 0.00 -24.75
N GLY A 215 6.20 0.81 -25.29
CA GLY A 215 5.87 0.90 -26.70
C GLY A 215 4.78 -0.08 -27.15
N GLY A 216 4.07 -0.69 -26.21
CA GLY A 216 2.86 -1.47 -26.47
C GLY A 216 1.68 -0.59 -26.86
N THR A 217 0.66 -1.20 -27.47
CA THR A 217 -0.60 -0.54 -27.83
C THR A 217 -1.75 -1.15 -27.03
N VAL A 218 -2.47 -0.33 -26.27
CA VAL A 218 -3.74 -0.74 -25.66
C VAL A 218 -4.83 -0.74 -26.73
N ALA A 219 -5.55 -1.86 -26.85
CA ALA A 219 -6.66 -2.06 -27.78
C ALA A 219 -7.84 -1.12 -27.46
N ASN A 220 -8.90 -1.16 -28.27
CA ASN A 220 -10.09 -0.32 -28.12
C ASN A 220 -9.73 1.18 -28.11
N GLY A 221 -8.78 1.59 -28.95
CA GLY A 221 -8.33 2.98 -29.03
C GLY A 221 -7.63 3.50 -27.78
N GLY A 222 -7.11 2.62 -26.93
CA GLY A 222 -6.48 2.97 -25.66
C GLY A 222 -7.43 3.02 -24.46
N GLU A 223 -8.72 2.74 -24.66
CA GLU A 223 -9.71 2.73 -23.58
C GLU A 223 -9.74 1.38 -22.85
N LEU A 224 -9.72 1.44 -21.52
CA LEU A 224 -9.94 0.28 -20.66
C LEU A 224 -11.42 -0.11 -20.70
N LEU A 225 -11.67 -1.41 -20.80
CA LEU A 225 -13.01 -1.97 -20.80
C LEU A 225 -13.48 -2.26 -19.38
N VAL A 226 -14.78 -2.09 -19.16
CA VAL A 226 -15.39 -2.24 -17.85
C VAL A 226 -16.39 -3.39 -17.87
N ILE A 227 -16.34 -4.26 -16.88
CA ILE A 227 -17.40 -5.20 -16.56
C ILE A 227 -18.01 -4.87 -15.20
N ASN A 228 -19.25 -5.30 -14.95
CA ASN A 228 -19.83 -5.21 -13.62
C ASN A 228 -19.82 -6.58 -12.93
N PRO A 229 -19.41 -6.69 -11.66
CA PRO A 229 -19.29 -7.98 -10.97
C PRO A 229 -20.60 -8.78 -10.89
N ASP A 230 -21.75 -8.10 -10.82
CA ASP A 230 -23.07 -8.74 -10.72
C ASP A 230 -23.57 -9.34 -12.05
N GLU A 231 -22.94 -9.00 -13.18
CA GLU A 231 -23.32 -9.50 -14.49
C GLU A 231 -22.84 -10.94 -14.70
N GLN A 232 -23.61 -11.69 -15.49
CA GLN A 232 -23.32 -13.11 -15.80
C GLN A 232 -22.98 -13.30 -17.29
N ASP A 233 -22.84 -12.20 -18.05
CA ASP A 233 -22.57 -12.20 -19.48
C ASP A 233 -21.73 -10.99 -19.88
N TYR A 234 -20.44 -11.23 -20.11
CA TYR A 234 -19.44 -10.26 -20.56
C TYR A 234 -19.18 -10.31 -22.06
N ARG A 235 -19.91 -11.12 -22.83
CA ARG A 235 -19.68 -11.26 -24.28
C ARG A 235 -19.87 -9.95 -25.03
N ALA A 236 -20.75 -9.06 -24.54
CA ALA A 236 -20.93 -7.74 -25.14
C ALA A 236 -19.66 -6.86 -25.03
N VAL A 237 -18.90 -7.02 -23.95
CA VAL A 237 -17.61 -6.34 -23.73
C VAL A 237 -16.48 -7.01 -24.53
N LEU A 238 -16.50 -8.34 -24.64
CA LEU A 238 -15.45 -9.11 -25.31
C LEU A 238 -15.58 -9.13 -26.85
N THR A 239 -16.80 -9.09 -27.40
CA THR A 239 -17.04 -9.24 -28.85
C THR A 239 -16.31 -8.18 -29.70
N PRO A 240 -16.27 -6.89 -29.32
CA PRO A 240 -15.50 -5.89 -30.06
C PRO A 240 -14.00 -6.22 -30.16
N LEU A 241 -13.41 -6.80 -29.12
CA LEU A 241 -11.98 -7.13 -29.08
C LEU A 241 -11.58 -8.19 -30.12
N ALA A 242 -12.49 -9.11 -30.46
CA ALA A 242 -12.22 -10.15 -31.46
C ALA A 242 -11.87 -9.57 -32.84
N ALA A 243 -12.36 -8.36 -33.16
CA ALA A 243 -12.03 -7.68 -34.42
C ALA A 243 -10.63 -7.03 -34.41
N GLU A 244 -10.13 -6.66 -33.23
CA GLU A 244 -8.81 -6.06 -33.04
C GLU A 244 -7.70 -7.10 -32.83
N ALA A 245 -8.10 -8.34 -32.46
CA ALA A 245 -7.22 -9.48 -32.27
C ALA A 245 -6.02 -9.17 -31.34
N PRO A 246 -6.26 -8.72 -30.09
CA PRO A 246 -5.19 -8.46 -29.15
C PRO A 246 -4.43 -9.76 -28.83
N GLY A 247 -3.13 -9.64 -28.54
CA GLY A 247 -2.29 -10.79 -28.17
C GLY A 247 -2.61 -11.31 -26.77
N ALA A 248 -3.04 -10.42 -25.87
CA ALA A 248 -3.55 -10.76 -24.55
C ALA A 248 -4.77 -9.91 -24.15
N VAL A 249 -5.55 -10.44 -23.22
CA VAL A 249 -6.43 -9.68 -22.33
C VAL A 249 -5.78 -9.66 -20.95
N PHE A 250 -5.50 -8.47 -20.42
CA PHE A 250 -5.25 -8.27 -18.99
C PHE A 250 -6.58 -7.97 -18.30
N PHE A 251 -6.84 -8.62 -17.17
CA PHE A 251 -8.00 -8.34 -16.34
C PHE A 251 -7.55 -7.89 -14.95
N GLY A 252 -8.02 -6.71 -14.52
CA GLY A 252 -7.91 -6.23 -13.15
C GLY A 252 -9.16 -6.57 -12.34
N GLY A 253 -9.09 -7.48 -11.37
CA GLY A 253 -10.24 -7.85 -10.53
C GLY A 253 -10.17 -9.24 -9.92
N TYR A 254 -11.33 -9.80 -9.55
CA TYR A 254 -11.39 -11.02 -8.72
C TYR A 254 -11.75 -12.31 -9.49
N GLU A 255 -11.44 -13.44 -8.86
CA GLU A 255 -11.57 -14.81 -9.38
C GLU A 255 -12.89 -15.12 -10.10
N SER A 256 -14.03 -14.67 -9.56
CA SER A 256 -15.37 -15.00 -10.08
C SER A 256 -15.57 -14.40 -11.47
N GLN A 257 -15.19 -13.13 -11.63
CA GLN A 257 -15.26 -12.41 -12.90
C GLN A 257 -14.23 -12.93 -13.89
N ALA A 258 -13.01 -13.21 -13.43
CA ALA A 258 -11.95 -13.78 -14.25
C ALA A 258 -12.36 -15.14 -14.85
N ALA A 259 -12.96 -16.01 -14.05
CA ALA A 259 -13.40 -17.34 -14.49
C ALA A 259 -14.48 -17.25 -15.58
N LEU A 260 -15.41 -16.30 -15.45
CA LEU A 260 -16.44 -16.04 -16.43
C LEU A 260 -15.88 -15.42 -17.72
N LEU A 261 -14.94 -14.46 -17.60
CA LEU A 261 -14.26 -13.83 -18.73
C LEU A 261 -13.52 -14.85 -19.58
N VAL A 262 -12.63 -15.66 -18.98
CA VAL A 262 -11.82 -16.63 -19.75
C VAL A 262 -12.69 -17.70 -20.40
N SER A 263 -13.79 -18.10 -19.75
CA SER A 263 -14.78 -19.02 -20.32
C SER A 263 -15.45 -18.42 -21.56
N GLN A 264 -15.87 -17.16 -21.48
CA GLN A 264 -16.58 -16.48 -22.56
C GLN A 264 -15.68 -15.98 -23.70
N MET A 265 -14.39 -15.74 -23.44
CA MET A 265 -13.39 -15.46 -24.50
C MET A 265 -13.39 -16.55 -25.58
N LYS A 266 -13.50 -17.83 -25.17
CA LYS A 266 -13.59 -18.97 -26.10
C LYS A 266 -14.86 -18.95 -26.96
N GLU A 267 -15.93 -18.33 -26.48
CA GLU A 267 -17.21 -18.25 -27.19
C GLU A 267 -17.26 -17.15 -28.25
N VAL A 268 -16.42 -16.11 -28.12
CA VAL A 268 -16.46 -14.91 -28.96
C VAL A 268 -15.28 -14.78 -29.92
N GLY A 269 -14.46 -15.82 -30.06
CA GLY A 269 -13.34 -15.85 -31.01
C GLY A 269 -12.01 -15.34 -30.45
N LEU A 270 -11.87 -15.29 -29.12
CA LEU A 270 -10.62 -14.95 -28.42
C LEU A 270 -9.94 -16.19 -27.81
N ALA A 271 -10.23 -17.39 -28.34
CA ALA A 271 -9.72 -18.64 -27.79
C ALA A 271 -8.18 -18.78 -27.83
N ASP A 272 -7.52 -18.08 -28.76
CA ASP A 272 -6.07 -18.07 -28.91
C ASP A 272 -5.41 -16.83 -28.26
N THR A 273 -6.21 -15.92 -27.67
CA THR A 273 -5.71 -14.74 -26.96
C THR A 273 -5.29 -15.15 -25.56
N ALA A 274 -4.07 -14.78 -25.15
CA ALA A 274 -3.59 -15.05 -23.80
C ALA A 274 -4.47 -14.32 -22.77
N PHE A 275 -4.72 -14.96 -21.62
CA PHE A 275 -5.41 -14.32 -20.51
C PHE A 275 -4.40 -14.14 -19.37
N MET A 276 -4.32 -12.92 -18.87
CA MET A 276 -3.49 -12.59 -17.71
C MET A 276 -4.31 -11.76 -16.72
N SER A 277 -4.08 -12.02 -15.44
CA SER A 277 -4.75 -11.35 -14.34
C SER A 277 -3.75 -11.12 -13.21
N ASP A 278 -4.28 -10.77 -12.06
CA ASP A 278 -3.57 -10.36 -10.86
C ASP A 278 -3.78 -11.32 -9.67
N ASP A 279 -3.37 -10.89 -8.48
CA ASP A 279 -3.44 -11.66 -7.24
C ASP A 279 -4.88 -11.96 -6.80
N GLY A 280 -5.84 -11.11 -7.18
CA GLY A 280 -7.27 -11.33 -6.98
C GLY A 280 -7.80 -12.56 -7.75
N THR A 281 -7.02 -13.07 -8.70
CA THR A 281 -7.32 -14.29 -9.46
C THR A 281 -6.41 -15.48 -9.06
N PHE A 282 -5.35 -15.25 -8.29
CA PHE A 282 -4.40 -16.28 -7.86
C PHE A 282 -4.97 -17.17 -6.74
N THR A 283 -5.95 -18.00 -7.08
CA THR A 283 -6.66 -18.88 -6.14
C THR A 283 -6.97 -20.24 -6.77
N GLN A 284 -7.21 -21.26 -5.94
CA GLN A 284 -7.76 -22.53 -6.43
C GLN A 284 -9.23 -22.36 -6.88
N GLY A 285 -9.97 -21.45 -6.25
CA GLY A 285 -11.37 -21.14 -6.60
C GLY A 285 -11.53 -20.69 -8.05
N TYR A 286 -10.60 -19.89 -8.57
CA TYR A 286 -10.56 -19.53 -10.00
C TYR A 286 -10.44 -20.74 -10.91
N ILE A 287 -9.47 -21.64 -10.63
CA ILE A 287 -9.23 -22.84 -11.43
C ILE A 287 -10.48 -23.74 -11.44
N ASP A 288 -11.08 -23.94 -10.27
CA ASP A 288 -12.27 -24.76 -10.11
C ASP A 288 -13.49 -24.18 -10.86
N ALA A 289 -13.66 -22.85 -10.80
CA ALA A 289 -14.76 -22.15 -11.47
C ALA A 289 -14.60 -22.10 -12.99
N ALA A 290 -13.40 -21.86 -13.49
CA ALA A 290 -13.11 -21.77 -14.93
C ALA A 290 -12.92 -23.15 -15.59
N GLY A 291 -12.57 -24.18 -14.82
CA GLY A 291 -12.31 -25.53 -15.32
C GLY A 291 -11.25 -25.55 -16.44
N GLU A 292 -11.54 -26.22 -17.56
CA GLU A 292 -10.63 -26.25 -18.72
C GLU A 292 -10.37 -24.86 -19.34
N ALA A 293 -11.19 -23.85 -19.02
CA ALA A 293 -10.93 -22.47 -19.45
C ALA A 293 -9.75 -21.82 -18.71
N ALA A 294 -9.44 -22.27 -17.49
CA ALA A 294 -8.32 -21.75 -16.71
C ALA A 294 -6.96 -22.01 -17.37
N ASN A 295 -6.81 -23.15 -18.06
CA ASN A 295 -5.51 -23.61 -18.56
C ASN A 295 -4.87 -22.59 -19.52
N GLY A 296 -3.62 -22.19 -19.23
CA GLY A 296 -2.91 -21.17 -19.98
C GLY A 296 -3.10 -19.73 -19.46
N SER A 297 -3.86 -19.55 -18.38
CA SER A 297 -4.03 -18.25 -17.73
C SER A 297 -2.83 -17.90 -16.86
N TYR A 298 -2.43 -16.64 -16.92
CA TYR A 298 -1.39 -16.09 -16.05
C TYR A 298 -2.01 -15.29 -14.91
N ALA A 299 -1.41 -15.35 -13.73
CA ALA A 299 -1.72 -14.46 -12.61
C ALA A 299 -0.43 -14.05 -11.89
N SER A 300 -0.31 -12.76 -11.57
CA SER A 300 0.79 -12.26 -10.75
C SER A 300 0.47 -12.38 -9.26
N PHE A 301 1.50 -12.64 -8.46
CA PHE A 301 1.42 -12.67 -7.00
C PHE A 301 2.79 -12.38 -6.40
N VAL A 302 2.91 -12.21 -5.08
CA VAL A 302 4.25 -12.21 -4.46
C VAL A 302 4.94 -13.57 -4.66
N ASP A 303 6.24 -13.53 -4.93
CA ASP A 303 7.07 -14.73 -4.98
C ASP A 303 7.16 -15.37 -3.60
N THR A 304 6.38 -16.42 -3.39
CA THR A 304 6.35 -17.17 -2.13
C THR A 304 7.65 -17.94 -1.87
N SER A 305 8.52 -18.12 -2.86
CA SER A 305 9.86 -18.67 -2.62
C SER A 305 10.78 -17.70 -1.87
N SER A 306 10.43 -16.41 -1.87
CA SER A 306 11.12 -15.37 -1.10
C SER A 306 10.72 -15.35 0.38
N PHE A 307 9.71 -16.14 0.78
CA PHE A 307 9.25 -16.24 2.16
C PHE A 307 10.37 -16.81 3.03
N ALA A 308 10.93 -15.91 3.85
CA ALA A 308 12.26 -16.08 4.42
C ALA A 308 12.28 -16.99 5.67
N ASN A 309 11.53 -18.10 5.67
CA ASN A 309 11.70 -19.18 6.64
C ASN A 309 10.84 -20.39 6.25
N ALA A 310 11.35 -21.27 5.39
CA ALA A 310 10.61 -22.46 4.96
C ALA A 310 10.20 -23.38 6.13
N GLU A 311 10.99 -23.41 7.22
CA GLU A 311 10.65 -24.19 8.42
C GLU A 311 9.49 -23.54 9.19
N ALA A 312 9.47 -22.21 9.35
CA ALA A 312 8.35 -21.53 9.99
C ALA A 312 7.07 -21.60 9.15
N LEU A 313 7.20 -21.53 7.81
CA LEU A 313 6.06 -21.68 6.92
C LEU A 313 5.47 -23.11 6.99
N ASP A 314 6.32 -24.15 6.99
CA ASP A 314 5.88 -25.54 7.16
C ASP A 314 5.21 -25.78 8.52
N ALA A 315 5.78 -25.21 9.59
CA ALA A 315 5.20 -25.26 10.92
C ALA A 315 3.84 -24.53 10.98
N PHE A 316 3.74 -23.36 10.37
CA PHE A 316 2.52 -22.59 10.24
C PHE A 316 1.45 -23.39 9.48
N THR A 317 1.76 -23.94 8.31
CA THR A 317 0.83 -24.72 7.49
C THR A 317 0.34 -25.96 8.24
N THR A 318 1.26 -26.68 8.91
CA THR A 318 0.90 -27.81 9.76
C THR A 318 -0.05 -27.40 10.89
N ARG A 319 0.20 -26.25 11.53
CA ARG A 319 -0.66 -25.74 12.60
C ARG A 319 -2.03 -25.31 12.06
N TYR A 320 -2.05 -24.66 10.91
CA TYR A 320 -3.27 -24.21 10.23
C TYR A 320 -4.20 -25.39 9.95
N GLU A 321 -3.68 -26.44 9.33
CA GLU A 321 -4.43 -27.66 9.04
C GLU A 321 -4.94 -28.34 10.30
N ALA A 322 -4.11 -28.39 11.35
CA ALA A 322 -4.51 -28.99 12.62
C ALA A 322 -5.64 -28.23 13.32
N GLU A 323 -5.66 -26.89 13.23
CA GLU A 323 -6.65 -26.04 13.89
C GLU A 323 -7.97 -25.97 13.10
N PHE A 324 -7.90 -25.86 11.78
CA PHE A 324 -9.06 -25.56 10.94
C PHE A 324 -9.55 -26.75 10.10
N GLY A 325 -8.75 -27.81 9.99
CA GLY A 325 -9.10 -29.02 9.24
C GLY A 325 -9.13 -28.82 7.72
N VAL A 326 -8.49 -27.77 7.22
CA VAL A 326 -8.38 -27.41 5.79
C VAL A 326 -6.99 -26.83 5.55
N SER A 327 -6.40 -27.11 4.38
CA SER A 327 -5.12 -26.53 3.99
C SER A 327 -5.29 -25.05 3.64
N PRO A 328 -4.34 -24.16 4.00
CA PRO A 328 -4.41 -22.75 3.59
C PRO A 328 -4.49 -22.59 2.06
N ASP A 329 -3.80 -23.45 1.31
CA ASP A 329 -3.80 -23.47 -0.17
C ASP A 329 -5.19 -23.71 -0.78
N GLU A 330 -6.13 -24.29 -0.02
CA GLU A 330 -7.52 -24.50 -0.46
C GLU A 330 -8.41 -23.26 -0.28
N LEU A 331 -7.97 -22.26 0.49
CA LEU A 331 -8.79 -21.09 0.84
C LEU A 331 -8.28 -19.81 0.19
N GLY A 332 -6.98 -19.53 0.25
CA GLY A 332 -6.44 -18.30 -0.33
C GLY A 332 -4.95 -18.10 -0.07
N PRO A 333 -4.35 -17.08 -0.71
CA PRO A 333 -2.91 -16.91 -0.70
C PRO A 333 -2.41 -15.93 0.38
N TYR A 334 -3.28 -15.40 1.25
CA TYR A 334 -2.98 -14.25 2.13
C TYR A 334 -2.85 -14.60 3.63
N HIS A 335 -3.00 -15.85 4.03
CA HIS A 335 -2.85 -16.31 5.41
C HIS A 335 -1.51 -15.92 6.06
N ALA A 336 -0.40 -16.04 5.34
CA ALA A 336 0.92 -15.69 5.87
C ALA A 336 1.03 -14.18 6.11
N HIS A 337 0.47 -13.37 5.21
CA HIS A 337 0.41 -11.92 5.35
C HIS A 337 -0.49 -11.51 6.53
N ALA A 338 -1.59 -12.22 6.75
CA ALA A 338 -2.48 -12.01 7.89
C ALA A 338 -1.81 -12.35 9.23
N TYR A 339 -1.06 -13.45 9.26
CA TYR A 339 -0.23 -13.81 10.41
C TYR A 339 0.78 -12.71 10.73
N ASP A 340 1.49 -12.22 9.72
CA ASP A 340 2.50 -11.16 9.89
C ASP A 340 1.88 -9.83 10.29
N ALA A 341 0.76 -9.43 9.69
CA ALA A 341 0.04 -8.21 10.06
C ALA A 341 -0.41 -8.23 11.53
N ALA A 342 -0.99 -9.36 11.98
CA ALA A 342 -1.34 -9.55 13.38
C ALA A 342 -0.10 -9.53 14.30
N SER A 343 1.00 -10.14 13.86
CA SER A 343 2.25 -10.21 14.62
C SER A 343 2.92 -8.85 14.77
N ILE A 344 2.95 -8.03 13.72
CA ILE A 344 3.42 -6.63 13.77
C ILE A 344 2.62 -5.86 14.83
N ILE A 345 1.30 -5.94 14.79
CA ILE A 345 0.42 -5.27 15.75
C ILE A 345 0.73 -5.74 17.18
N MET A 346 0.77 -7.05 17.44
CA MET A 346 1.00 -7.59 18.78
C MET A 346 2.39 -7.25 19.31
N ASN A 347 3.42 -7.25 18.45
CA ASN A 347 4.77 -6.86 18.83
C ASN A 347 4.87 -5.38 19.17
N ALA A 348 4.18 -4.52 18.40
CA ALA A 348 4.10 -3.09 18.69
C ALA A 348 3.35 -2.82 20.00
N ILE A 349 2.24 -3.53 20.26
CA ILE A 349 1.52 -3.45 21.54
C ILE A 349 2.44 -3.85 22.69
N ASP A 350 3.17 -4.98 22.58
CA ASP A 350 4.08 -5.44 23.64
C ASP A 350 5.20 -4.43 23.94
N ALA A 351 5.68 -3.72 22.90
CA ALA A 351 6.71 -2.70 23.03
C ALA A 351 6.25 -1.44 23.78
N VAL A 352 4.98 -1.04 23.66
CA VAL A 352 4.46 0.23 24.21
C VAL A 352 3.53 0.06 25.41
N ALA A 353 2.98 -1.14 25.62
CA ALA A 353 2.07 -1.39 26.70
C ALA A 353 2.76 -1.25 28.06
N THR A 354 2.02 -0.75 29.05
CA THR A 354 2.45 -0.70 30.44
C THR A 354 1.35 -1.22 31.35
N VAL A 355 1.70 -1.71 32.54
CA VAL A 355 0.72 -2.10 33.56
C VAL A 355 0.65 -1.02 34.63
N ASP A 356 -0.54 -0.48 34.87
CA ASP A 356 -0.76 0.56 35.87
C ASP A 356 -0.76 0.02 37.31
N ALA A 357 -0.96 0.91 38.29
CA ALA A 357 -0.95 0.54 39.71
C ALA A 357 -2.15 -0.36 40.12
N ASP A 358 -3.24 -0.32 39.35
CA ASP A 358 -4.44 -1.13 39.57
C ASP A 358 -4.36 -2.49 38.85
N GLY A 359 -3.27 -2.72 38.09
CA GLY A 359 -3.01 -3.94 37.35
C GLY A 359 -3.68 -3.98 35.98
N ASN A 360 -4.16 -2.84 35.46
CA ASN A 360 -4.69 -2.75 34.10
C ASN A 360 -3.55 -2.56 33.11
N LEU A 361 -3.69 -3.15 31.92
CA LEU A 361 -2.78 -2.88 30.82
C LEU A 361 -3.23 -1.62 30.08
N VAL A 362 -2.30 -0.70 29.84
CA VAL A 362 -2.53 0.60 29.22
C VAL A 362 -1.67 0.70 27.97
N ILE A 363 -2.30 1.01 26.85
CA ILE A 363 -1.68 1.19 25.54
C ILE A 363 -1.96 2.61 25.09
N ASN A 364 -0.92 3.41 24.82
CA ASN A 364 -1.08 4.72 24.21
C ASN A 364 -1.25 4.57 22.69
N ARG A 365 -2.29 5.17 22.11
CA ARG A 365 -2.61 5.05 20.67
C ARG A 365 -1.52 5.65 19.78
N GLU A 366 -0.99 6.81 20.13
CA GLU A 366 0.06 7.48 19.35
C GLU A 366 1.38 6.73 19.39
N GLU A 367 1.72 6.17 20.56
CA GLU A 367 2.90 5.32 20.69
C GLU A 367 2.73 4.03 19.90
N LEU A 368 1.53 3.43 19.91
CA LEU A 368 1.24 2.24 19.12
C LEU A 368 1.32 2.50 17.61
N ILE A 369 0.73 3.60 17.12
CA ILE A 369 0.84 4.04 15.72
C ILE A 369 2.30 4.18 15.32
N THR A 370 3.09 4.87 16.16
CA THR A 370 4.53 5.06 15.93
C THR A 370 5.30 3.75 15.96
N ALA A 371 4.97 2.83 16.87
CA ALA A 371 5.64 1.55 17.00
C ALA A 371 5.37 0.62 15.80
N ILE A 372 4.13 0.57 15.31
CA ILE A 372 3.79 -0.16 14.08
C ILE A 372 4.55 0.45 12.89
N ARG A 373 4.48 1.77 12.71
CA ARG A 373 5.14 2.50 11.61
C ARG A 373 6.65 2.28 11.55
N ASN A 374 7.29 2.10 12.71
CA ASN A 374 8.74 1.90 12.84
C ASN A 374 9.15 0.43 12.87
N THR A 375 8.27 -0.51 12.49
CA THR A 375 8.66 -1.92 12.35
C THR A 375 9.83 -2.03 11.39
N LYS A 376 10.89 -2.72 11.81
CA LYS A 376 12.11 -2.87 11.04
C LYS A 376 12.72 -4.24 11.24
N ASP A 377 13.21 -4.83 10.16
CA ASP A 377 13.92 -6.12 10.14
C ASP A 377 13.12 -7.25 10.84
N TYR A 378 11.78 -7.19 10.79
CA TYR A 378 10.94 -8.21 11.41
C TYR A 378 10.94 -9.47 10.54
N ALA A 379 11.45 -10.58 11.07
CA ALA A 379 11.45 -11.86 10.38
C ALA A 379 10.05 -12.48 10.44
N GLY A 380 9.21 -12.17 9.46
CA GLY A 380 7.87 -12.71 9.27
C GLY A 380 7.85 -13.98 8.44
N LEU A 381 6.65 -14.55 8.26
CA LEU A 381 6.42 -15.66 7.33
C LEU A 381 6.61 -15.24 5.88
N THR A 382 6.25 -14.00 5.55
CA THR A 382 6.29 -13.45 4.19
C THR A 382 7.66 -12.85 3.82
N GLY A 383 8.67 -12.99 4.68
CA GLY A 383 9.99 -12.42 4.47
C GLY A 383 10.43 -11.51 5.61
N THR A 384 11.46 -10.70 5.34
CA THR A 384 11.88 -9.64 6.27
C THR A 384 11.04 -8.40 6.02
N LEU A 385 10.28 -7.98 7.03
CA LEU A 385 9.32 -6.88 6.96
C LEU A 385 9.89 -5.62 7.60
N THR A 386 9.87 -4.52 6.85
CA THR A 386 10.29 -3.19 7.29
C THR A 386 9.30 -2.18 6.76
N CYS A 387 8.61 -1.48 7.67
CA CYS A 387 7.65 -0.44 7.31
C CYS A 387 8.38 0.84 6.91
N ASP A 388 8.06 1.37 5.74
CA ASP A 388 8.45 2.70 5.32
C ASP A 388 7.75 3.74 6.22
N PRO A 389 8.50 4.59 6.95
CA PRO A 389 7.93 5.57 7.86
C PRO A 389 7.06 6.63 7.18
N ALA A 390 7.25 6.89 5.89
CA ALA A 390 6.46 7.86 5.13
C ALA A 390 5.16 7.27 4.59
N THR A 391 5.17 6.01 4.19
CA THR A 391 4.06 5.40 3.42
C THR A 391 3.34 4.29 4.18
N GLY A 392 4.05 3.51 5.01
CA GLY A 392 3.47 2.37 5.74
C GLY A 392 3.51 1.07 4.97
N GLU A 393 4.27 1.08 3.89
CA GLU A 393 4.63 -0.11 3.13
C GLU A 393 5.58 -0.95 3.95
N CYS A 394 5.10 -2.08 4.47
CA CYS A 394 5.91 -3.01 5.27
C CYS A 394 6.35 -4.24 4.48
N GLY A 395 5.57 -4.61 3.46
CA GLY A 395 5.86 -5.70 2.56
C GLY A 395 6.96 -5.35 1.57
N ALA A 396 7.96 -6.21 1.47
CA ALA A 396 8.92 -6.21 0.37
C ALA A 396 9.00 -7.63 -0.17
N GLY A 397 8.58 -7.82 -1.41
CA GLY A 397 8.59 -9.12 -2.07
C GLY A 397 8.74 -8.95 -3.58
N LEU A 398 9.44 -9.88 -4.22
CA LEU A 398 9.50 -9.96 -5.67
C LEU A 398 8.12 -10.35 -6.19
N ILE A 399 7.77 -9.88 -7.38
CA ILE A 399 6.54 -10.30 -8.05
C ILE A 399 6.86 -11.57 -8.83
N SER A 400 6.13 -12.64 -8.55
CA SER A 400 6.11 -13.87 -9.34
C SER A 400 5.03 -13.80 -10.40
N MET A 401 5.23 -14.57 -11.46
CA MET A 401 4.22 -14.84 -12.46
C MET A 401 3.85 -16.32 -12.37
N ASN A 402 2.56 -16.63 -12.42
CA ASN A 402 2.07 -17.99 -12.24
C ASN A 402 1.18 -18.37 -13.42
N LEU A 403 1.43 -19.54 -14.00
CA LEU A 403 0.69 -20.09 -15.13
C LEU A 403 -0.16 -21.27 -14.66
N VAL A 404 -1.43 -21.31 -15.08
CA VAL A 404 -2.24 -22.53 -14.89
C VAL A 404 -1.82 -23.59 -15.90
N GLU A 405 -1.25 -24.68 -15.37
CA GLU A 405 -0.95 -25.91 -16.12
C GLU A 405 -1.47 -27.12 -15.35
N ASP A 406 -2.10 -28.07 -16.05
CA ASP A 406 -2.61 -29.32 -15.47
C ASP A 406 -3.51 -29.14 -14.23
N GLY A 407 -4.26 -28.02 -14.18
CA GLY A 407 -5.19 -27.70 -13.10
C GLY A 407 -4.53 -27.18 -11.83
N ALA A 408 -3.28 -26.70 -11.91
CA ALA A 408 -2.56 -26.08 -10.80
C ALA A 408 -1.83 -24.82 -11.26
N TRP A 409 -1.64 -23.88 -10.33
CA TRP A 409 -0.74 -22.76 -10.52
C TRP A 409 0.72 -23.23 -10.48
N THR A 410 1.48 -22.90 -11.52
CA THR A 410 2.91 -23.17 -11.61
C THR A 410 3.65 -21.86 -11.81
N ALA A 411 4.55 -21.54 -10.88
CA ALA A 411 5.40 -20.36 -10.99
C ALA A 411 6.28 -20.45 -12.26
N VAL A 412 6.29 -19.37 -13.03
CA VAL A 412 7.16 -19.19 -14.20
C VAL A 412 8.18 -18.08 -13.93
N GLU A 413 9.35 -18.21 -14.55
CA GLU A 413 10.46 -17.31 -14.29
C GLU A 413 10.13 -15.87 -14.74
N VAL A 414 10.21 -14.93 -13.80
CA VAL A 414 10.24 -13.50 -14.08
C VAL A 414 11.71 -13.07 -14.09
N PRO A 415 12.26 -12.64 -15.24
CA PRO A 415 13.64 -12.16 -15.30
C PRO A 415 13.89 -11.03 -14.29
N ALA A 416 15.05 -11.07 -13.64
CA ALA A 416 15.36 -10.15 -12.54
C ALA A 416 15.33 -8.68 -12.96
N ASP A 417 15.65 -8.37 -14.22
CA ASP A 417 15.59 -7.02 -14.81
C ASP A 417 14.16 -6.51 -15.06
N LEU A 418 13.16 -7.39 -15.01
CA LEU A 418 11.76 -6.99 -15.12
C LEU A 418 11.11 -6.71 -13.76
N GLN A 419 11.73 -7.13 -12.66
CA GLN A 419 11.22 -6.90 -11.31
C GLN A 419 11.04 -5.40 -11.05
N TYR A 420 10.09 -5.07 -10.18
CA TYR A 420 9.88 -3.68 -9.80
C TYR A 420 11.13 -3.12 -9.11
N GLY A 421 11.57 -1.94 -9.54
CA GLY A 421 12.83 -1.36 -9.08
C GLY A 421 14.11 -2.01 -9.65
N ALA A 422 14.02 -3.00 -10.55
CA ALA A 422 15.22 -3.64 -11.13
C ALA A 422 16.07 -2.74 -12.02
N GLU A 423 15.50 -1.68 -12.60
CA GLU A 423 16.27 -0.61 -13.25
C GLU A 423 17.20 0.11 -12.28
N ALA A 424 16.92 0.05 -10.97
CA ALA A 424 17.80 0.49 -9.90
C ALA A 424 18.84 -0.58 -9.47
N ALA A 425 18.66 -1.86 -9.82
CA ALA A 425 19.52 -2.98 -9.37
C ALA A 425 20.75 -3.24 -10.27
N GLY A 426 20.89 -2.51 -11.38
CA GLY A 426 22.12 -2.46 -12.20
C GLY A 426 23.19 -1.50 -11.64
N GLY A 427 22.85 -0.75 -10.59
CA GLY A 427 23.74 0.05 -9.76
C GLY A 427 23.50 -0.31 -8.29
N GLU A 428 24.46 -0.02 -7.42
CA GLU A 428 24.39 -0.32 -5.99
C GLU A 428 23.12 0.28 -5.33
N GLU A 429 22.56 -0.44 -4.35
CA GLU A 429 21.37 -0.12 -3.53
C GLU A 429 21.07 1.37 -3.36
N THR A 430 19.84 1.82 -3.64
CA THR A 430 19.10 2.80 -2.80
C THR A 430 17.60 2.87 -3.14
N SER A 431 16.80 3.17 -2.11
CA SER A 431 15.33 3.22 -2.06
C SER A 431 14.70 4.47 -2.71
N MET A 432 13.48 4.27 -3.21
CA MET A 432 12.34 5.22 -3.39
C MET A 432 12.62 6.65 -3.89
N GLY A 433 12.23 6.92 -5.15
CA GLY A 433 11.49 8.15 -5.52
C GLY A 433 11.92 8.82 -6.83
N GLY A 434 10.93 9.13 -7.68
CA GLY A 434 11.05 9.91 -8.92
C GLY A 434 11.98 9.34 -9.99
N ASP A 435 11.92 9.87 -11.21
CA ASP A 435 12.88 9.57 -12.29
C ASP A 435 14.36 9.91 -11.91
N TYR A 436 14.58 10.45 -10.70
CA TYR A 436 15.85 10.94 -10.20
C TYR A 436 16.10 10.46 -8.77
N ALA A 437 17.18 9.70 -8.54
CA ALA A 437 17.51 9.15 -7.22
C ALA A 437 17.72 10.24 -6.14
N THR A 438 18.24 11.40 -6.52
CA THR A 438 18.38 12.55 -5.62
C THR A 438 17.97 13.86 -6.30
N VAL A 439 17.67 14.89 -5.50
CA VAL A 439 17.45 16.26 -5.99
C VAL A 439 18.66 16.80 -6.77
N VAL A 440 19.87 16.29 -6.51
CA VAL A 440 21.07 16.61 -7.28
C VAL A 440 21.01 15.98 -8.67
N ASP A 441 20.55 14.73 -8.78
CA ASP A 441 20.33 14.06 -10.06
C ASP A 441 19.23 14.74 -10.87
N ALA A 442 18.15 15.14 -10.20
CA ALA A 442 17.06 15.91 -10.81
C ALA A 442 17.55 17.23 -11.39
N ILE A 443 18.43 17.94 -10.67
CA ILE A 443 19.05 19.19 -11.15
C ILE A 443 19.99 18.91 -12.33
N ALA A 444 20.81 17.86 -12.25
CA ALA A 444 21.76 17.52 -13.30
C ALA A 444 21.08 17.12 -14.62
N ALA A 445 19.86 16.60 -14.56
CA ALA A 445 19.06 16.24 -15.72
C ALA A 445 18.40 17.44 -16.43
N GLN A 446 18.32 18.62 -15.79
CA GLN A 446 17.68 19.79 -16.41
C GLN A 446 18.64 20.56 -17.33
N PRO A 447 18.28 20.75 -18.62
CA PRO A 447 19.16 21.41 -19.59
C PRO A 447 19.39 22.89 -19.30
N ASN A 448 18.60 23.51 -18.42
CA ASN A 448 18.69 24.91 -18.01
C ASN A 448 19.26 25.11 -16.59
N LEU A 449 19.78 24.06 -15.94
CA LEU A 449 20.41 24.13 -14.60
C LEU A 449 21.89 23.73 -14.61
N THR A 450 22.55 23.79 -15.77
CA THR A 450 23.93 23.28 -15.95
C THR A 450 24.96 24.03 -15.09
N THR A 451 24.77 25.33 -14.88
CA THR A 451 25.61 26.18 -14.03
C THR A 451 25.46 25.78 -12.57
N LEU A 452 24.22 25.61 -12.11
CA LEU A 452 23.93 25.18 -10.74
C LEU A 452 24.53 23.79 -10.44
N ALA A 453 24.35 22.84 -11.36
CA ALA A 453 24.95 21.51 -11.27
C ALA A 453 26.49 21.56 -11.18
N SER A 454 27.12 22.50 -11.90
CA SER A 454 28.59 22.65 -11.89
C SER A 454 29.16 23.27 -10.61
N VAL A 455 28.39 24.10 -9.90
CA VAL A 455 28.85 24.79 -8.68
C VAL A 455 28.55 24.02 -7.40
N PHE A 456 27.61 23.06 -7.41
CA PHE A 456 27.32 22.22 -6.24
C PHE A 456 28.54 21.49 -5.66
N PRO A 457 29.40 20.84 -6.46
CA PRO A 457 30.61 20.20 -5.95
C PRO A 457 31.63 21.20 -5.37
N MET A 458 31.52 22.48 -5.70
CA MET A 458 32.43 23.54 -5.26
C MET A 458 32.05 24.12 -3.89
N ALA A 459 30.82 23.91 -3.43
CA ALA A 459 30.30 24.43 -2.16
C ALA A 459 30.77 23.64 -0.91
N GLY A 460 31.59 22.62 -1.11
CA GLY A 460 32.16 21.81 -0.03
C GLY A 460 31.38 20.52 0.25
N ALA A 461 32.08 19.53 0.80
CA ALA A 461 31.55 18.18 1.00
C ALA A 461 30.32 18.13 1.89
N ASP A 462 30.18 19.05 2.85
CA ASP A 462 29.05 19.07 3.79
C ASP A 462 27.73 19.48 3.11
N VAL A 463 27.76 20.40 2.14
CA VAL A 463 26.56 20.83 1.39
C VAL A 463 26.17 19.77 0.37
N SER A 464 27.14 19.19 -0.34
CA SER A 464 26.87 18.09 -1.26
C SER A 464 26.34 16.85 -0.52
N ALA A 465 26.94 16.48 0.61
CA ALA A 465 26.50 15.34 1.42
C ALA A 465 25.14 15.58 2.10
N ALA A 466 24.83 16.83 2.48
CA ALA A 466 23.49 17.17 2.96
C ALA A 466 22.45 16.94 1.86
N LEU A 467 22.72 17.36 0.61
CA LEU A 467 21.76 17.32 -0.49
C LEU A 467 21.67 15.98 -1.25
N THR A 468 22.67 15.11 -1.11
CA THR A 468 22.59 13.69 -1.51
C THR A 468 22.23 12.77 -0.35
N GLY A 469 22.01 13.32 0.85
CA GLY A 469 21.60 12.58 2.05
C GLY A 469 20.12 12.19 1.99
N ALA A 470 19.64 11.53 3.05
CA ALA A 470 18.33 10.88 3.08
C ALA A 470 17.09 11.79 2.91
N GLY A 471 17.23 13.12 2.94
CA GLY A 471 16.10 14.03 2.76
C GLY A 471 15.07 13.99 3.91
N PRO A 472 13.84 14.51 3.67
CA PRO A 472 13.41 15.18 2.45
C PRO A 472 13.88 16.65 2.36
N PHE A 473 14.21 17.10 1.15
CA PHE A 473 14.59 18.50 0.87
C PHE A 473 13.71 19.12 -0.21
N THR A 474 13.48 20.42 -0.12
CA THR A 474 12.97 21.23 -1.23
C THR A 474 14.06 22.18 -1.69
N ILE A 475 14.49 22.07 -2.94
CA ILE A 475 15.50 22.95 -3.54
C ILE A 475 14.82 23.93 -4.49
N PHE A 476 15.06 25.23 -4.28
CA PHE A 476 14.73 26.26 -5.25
C PHE A 476 15.94 26.49 -6.17
N ALA A 477 15.89 25.97 -7.39
CA ALA A 477 17.02 25.91 -8.31
C ALA A 477 17.00 27.07 -9.35
N PRO A 478 17.91 28.05 -9.28
CA PRO A 478 17.97 29.12 -10.28
C PRO A 478 18.40 28.59 -11.66
N THR A 479 17.74 29.09 -12.72
CA THR A 479 18.14 28.81 -14.10
C THR A 479 19.55 29.34 -14.43
N ASP A 480 20.15 28.81 -15.50
CA ASP A 480 21.43 29.28 -16.03
C ASP A 480 21.40 30.79 -16.34
N ASP A 481 20.28 31.30 -16.88
CA ASP A 481 20.10 32.74 -17.14
C ASP A 481 20.03 33.56 -15.85
N ALA A 482 19.36 33.03 -14.81
CA ALA A 482 19.32 33.63 -13.48
C ALA A 482 20.72 33.72 -12.86
N PHE A 483 21.50 32.63 -12.94
CA PHE A 483 22.89 32.59 -12.48
C PHE A 483 23.79 33.56 -13.23
N ASN A 484 23.71 33.60 -14.56
CA ASN A 484 24.50 34.50 -15.39
C ASN A 484 24.21 35.98 -15.07
N THR A 485 22.93 36.31 -14.91
CA THR A 485 22.49 37.65 -14.50
C THR A 485 23.02 38.00 -13.11
N PHE A 486 22.92 37.07 -12.17
CA PHE A 486 23.43 37.24 -10.81
C PHE A 486 24.94 37.48 -10.78
N MET A 487 25.72 36.68 -11.50
CA MET A 487 27.18 36.82 -11.54
C MET A 487 27.63 38.15 -12.15
N ALA A 488 26.94 38.60 -13.20
CA ALA A 488 27.23 39.89 -13.84
C ALA A 488 26.93 41.07 -12.92
N ALA A 489 25.88 40.97 -12.10
CA ALA A 489 25.47 42.02 -11.16
C ALA A 489 26.27 42.03 -9.86
N ASN A 490 26.86 40.90 -9.45
CA ASN A 490 27.46 40.70 -8.12
C ASN A 490 28.92 40.22 -8.19
N ALA A 491 29.73 40.80 -9.08
CA ALA A 491 31.11 40.38 -9.29
C ALA A 491 31.96 40.33 -8.00
N ASP A 492 31.74 41.26 -7.06
CA ASP A 492 32.45 41.28 -5.78
C ASP A 492 32.07 40.10 -4.88
N LEU A 493 30.80 39.69 -4.84
CA LEU A 493 30.33 38.52 -4.07
C LEU A 493 30.80 37.22 -4.73
N VAL A 494 30.79 37.14 -6.06
CA VAL A 494 31.34 35.99 -6.80
C VAL A 494 32.83 35.83 -6.53
N ASN A 495 33.61 36.91 -6.55
CA ASN A 495 35.04 36.87 -6.24
C ASN A 495 35.29 36.43 -4.78
N GLN A 496 34.42 36.82 -3.85
CA GLN A 496 34.49 36.38 -2.46
C GLN A 496 34.14 34.91 -2.31
N ALA A 497 33.08 34.43 -2.97
CA ALA A 497 32.68 33.02 -2.97
C ALA A 497 33.73 32.10 -3.60
N LEU A 498 34.46 32.58 -4.62
CA LEU A 498 35.60 31.85 -5.20
C LEU A 498 36.82 31.82 -4.27
N ALA A 499 36.96 32.81 -3.38
CA ALA A 499 38.06 32.89 -2.43
C ALA A 499 37.76 32.15 -1.11
N ASP A 500 36.48 32.04 -0.74
CA ASP A 500 35.99 31.39 0.47
C ASP A 500 34.79 30.48 0.16
N PRO A 501 35.00 29.15 0.12
CA PRO A 501 33.94 28.17 -0.12
C PRO A 501 32.78 28.24 0.88
N THR A 502 32.95 28.83 2.06
CA THR A 502 31.87 28.97 3.05
C THR A 502 30.80 29.96 2.63
N ILE A 503 31.16 30.97 1.83
CA ILE A 503 30.21 31.92 1.26
C ILE A 503 29.36 31.22 0.20
N LEU A 504 29.97 30.42 -0.66
CA LEU A 504 29.26 29.60 -1.63
C LEU A 504 28.35 28.57 -0.94
N ALA A 505 28.84 27.94 0.13
CA ALA A 505 28.06 27.00 0.94
C ALA A 505 26.80 27.65 1.52
N ASN A 506 26.92 28.81 2.17
CA ASN A 506 25.78 29.53 2.74
C ASN A 506 24.79 29.98 1.67
N LEU A 507 25.27 30.49 0.54
CA LEU A 507 24.44 30.89 -0.58
C LEU A 507 23.62 29.71 -1.11
N LEU A 508 24.25 28.55 -1.34
CA LEU A 508 23.54 27.36 -1.81
C LEU A 508 22.59 26.80 -0.74
N SER A 509 23.00 26.76 0.54
CA SER A 509 22.15 26.31 1.63
C SER A 509 20.92 27.19 1.87
N TYR A 510 20.96 28.47 1.48
CA TYR A 510 19.79 29.36 1.55
C TYR A 510 18.71 28.99 0.51
N HIS A 511 19.06 28.26 -0.55
CA HIS A 511 18.11 27.77 -1.55
C HIS A 511 17.42 26.46 -1.13
N VAL A 512 17.76 25.92 0.05
CA VAL A 512 17.32 24.60 0.50
C VAL A 512 16.44 24.74 1.73
N VAL A 513 15.25 24.14 1.66
CA VAL A 513 14.28 24.07 2.77
C VAL A 513 14.10 22.60 3.16
N PRO A 514 14.15 22.23 4.46
CA PRO A 514 13.80 20.89 4.91
C PRO A 514 12.33 20.58 4.63
N GLY A 515 12.03 19.35 4.19
CA GLY A 515 10.68 18.91 3.87
C GLY A 515 10.46 18.67 2.37
N ASN A 516 9.45 17.88 2.06
CA ASN A 516 9.00 17.62 0.70
C ASN A 516 7.84 18.56 0.37
N LEU A 517 8.13 19.74 -0.15
CA LEU A 517 7.12 20.77 -0.40
C LEU A 517 6.84 20.82 -1.90
N LEU A 518 5.65 20.39 -2.32
CA LEU A 518 5.15 20.62 -3.67
C LEU A 518 4.73 22.08 -3.84
N ALA A 519 4.46 22.51 -5.07
CA ALA A 519 4.09 23.89 -5.40
C ALA A 519 2.88 24.36 -4.59
N ALA A 520 1.92 23.45 -4.33
CA ALA A 520 0.76 23.71 -3.50
C ALA A 520 1.12 24.00 -2.04
N ASP A 521 2.08 23.26 -1.47
CA ASP A 521 2.57 23.45 -0.10
C ASP A 521 3.36 24.75 0.04
N VAL A 522 4.18 25.05 -0.97
CA VAL A 522 4.90 26.33 -1.06
C VAL A 522 3.88 27.47 -1.13
N ALA A 523 2.89 27.40 -2.01
CA ALA A 523 1.85 28.43 -2.18
C ALA A 523 0.97 28.62 -0.93
N GLY A 524 0.74 27.54 -0.16
CA GLY A 524 0.02 27.56 1.11
C GLY A 524 0.81 28.15 2.28
N SER A 525 2.12 28.32 2.11
CA SER A 525 3.02 28.85 3.14
C SER A 525 3.10 30.38 3.08
N THR A 526 3.38 31.00 4.24
CA THR A 526 3.68 32.45 4.31
C THR A 526 5.18 32.71 4.43
N GLU A 527 5.89 31.81 5.10
CA GLU A 527 7.35 31.81 5.23
C GLU A 527 7.87 30.37 5.23
N LEU A 528 9.07 30.17 4.67
CA LEU A 528 9.78 28.88 4.66
C LEU A 528 11.14 29.05 5.36
N THR A 529 11.51 28.12 6.24
CA THR A 529 12.80 28.16 6.94
C THR A 529 13.84 27.35 6.18
N THR A 530 14.95 28.00 5.80
CA THR A 530 16.04 27.38 5.03
C THR A 530 17.01 26.61 5.93
N LEU A 531 17.92 25.82 5.34
CA LEU A 531 19.00 25.16 6.08
C LEU A 531 19.96 26.13 6.78
N THR A 532 20.01 27.39 6.35
CA THR A 532 20.77 28.44 7.06
C THR A 532 20.04 28.98 8.30
N GLY A 533 18.80 28.52 8.56
CA GLY A 533 17.92 29.02 9.63
C GLY A 533 17.23 30.35 9.31
N GLN A 534 17.51 30.94 8.14
CA GLN A 534 16.86 32.17 7.66
C GLN A 534 15.59 31.85 6.88
N THR A 535 14.67 32.81 6.81
CA THR A 535 13.38 32.61 6.15
C THR A 535 13.34 33.12 4.71
N ILE A 536 12.49 32.48 3.89
CA ILE A 536 12.04 32.93 2.58
C ILE A 536 10.57 33.31 2.71
N THR A 537 10.19 34.53 2.34
CA THR A 537 8.78 34.94 2.36
C THR A 537 8.08 34.45 1.09
N VAL A 538 6.86 33.92 1.21
CA VAL A 538 6.10 33.42 0.07
C VAL A 538 4.85 34.27 -0.16
N THR A 539 4.62 34.63 -1.42
CA THR A 539 3.43 35.34 -1.87
C THR A 539 2.91 34.70 -3.16
N VAL A 540 1.60 34.79 -3.40
CA VAL A 540 0.98 34.30 -4.64
C VAL A 540 0.51 35.52 -5.44
N ASP A 541 1.03 35.68 -6.66
CA ASP A 541 0.66 36.73 -7.60
C ASP A 541 0.07 36.11 -8.87
N GLY A 542 -1.27 36.07 -8.92
CA GLY A 542 -2.01 35.34 -9.97
C GLY A 542 -1.76 33.84 -9.87
N ASP A 543 -1.31 33.23 -10.96
CA ASP A 543 -0.98 31.80 -11.04
C ASP A 543 0.50 31.50 -10.68
N SER A 544 1.26 32.51 -10.22
CA SER A 544 2.69 32.36 -9.92
C SER A 544 2.98 32.50 -8.43
N VAL A 545 3.78 31.57 -7.89
CA VAL A 545 4.37 31.68 -6.55
C VAL A 545 5.62 32.55 -6.61
N VAL A 546 5.69 33.55 -5.73
CA VAL A 546 6.76 34.54 -5.66
C VAL A 546 7.44 34.47 -4.28
N LEU A 547 8.74 34.18 -4.30
CA LEU A 547 9.64 34.12 -3.16
C LEU A 547 10.36 35.46 -2.97
N ASN A 548 10.53 35.88 -1.71
CA ASN A 548 11.17 37.15 -1.32
C ASN A 548 10.65 38.37 -2.11
N GLY A 549 9.37 38.33 -2.51
CA GLY A 549 8.66 39.37 -3.26
C GLY A 549 9.17 39.64 -4.69
N THR A 550 10.18 38.91 -5.16
CA THR A 550 10.86 39.22 -6.45
C THR A 550 11.19 38.01 -7.30
N VAL A 551 11.31 36.81 -6.71
CA VAL A 551 11.78 35.60 -7.39
C VAL A 551 10.60 34.67 -7.67
N LYS A 552 10.40 34.23 -8.92
CA LYS A 552 9.24 33.42 -9.31
C LYS A 552 9.61 31.96 -9.51
N LEU A 553 8.68 31.08 -9.16
CA LEU A 553 8.72 29.68 -9.61
C LEU A 553 8.37 29.62 -11.10
N VAL A 554 9.20 28.92 -11.88
CA VAL A 554 9.12 28.79 -13.34
C VAL A 554 8.69 27.39 -13.73
N THR A 555 9.25 26.38 -13.08
CA THR A 555 8.88 24.96 -13.23
C THR A 555 8.83 24.38 -11.84
N THR A 556 7.79 23.63 -11.53
CA THR A 556 7.55 23.13 -10.18
C THR A 556 7.48 21.62 -10.17
N ASP A 557 7.59 21.05 -8.97
CA ASP A 557 7.25 19.65 -8.69
C ASP A 557 8.13 18.64 -9.44
N ILE A 558 9.42 18.93 -9.59
CA ILE A 558 10.39 17.95 -10.07
C ILE A 558 10.77 17.06 -8.89
N VAL A 559 10.12 15.90 -8.80
CA VAL A 559 10.26 14.96 -7.67
C VAL A 559 11.50 14.08 -7.83
N ALA A 560 12.21 13.87 -6.73
CA ALA A 560 13.39 13.01 -6.62
C ALA A 560 13.37 12.19 -5.32
N GLY A 561 14.19 11.15 -5.24
CA GLY A 561 14.18 10.18 -4.14
C GLY A 561 14.40 10.75 -2.74
N ASN A 562 15.09 11.88 -2.64
CA ASN A 562 15.33 12.57 -1.37
C ASN A 562 14.71 13.98 -1.30
N GLY A 563 13.78 14.34 -2.19
CA GLY A 563 13.14 15.67 -2.16
C GLY A 563 12.47 16.16 -3.45
N VAL A 564 12.20 17.46 -3.52
CA VAL A 564 11.58 18.15 -4.67
C VAL A 564 12.45 19.32 -5.12
N VAL A 565 12.50 19.54 -6.42
CA VAL A 565 13.16 20.69 -7.06
C VAL A 565 12.11 21.60 -7.70
N HIS A 566 12.16 22.89 -7.36
CA HIS A 566 11.42 23.95 -8.04
C HIS A 566 12.40 24.88 -8.75
N ILE A 567 12.25 25.05 -10.07
CA ILE A 567 13.08 25.96 -10.85
C ILE A 567 12.62 27.40 -10.64
N ILE A 568 13.56 28.32 -10.41
CA ILE A 568 13.30 29.75 -10.17
C ILE A 568 14.03 30.68 -11.16
N ASP A 569 13.49 31.88 -11.37
CA ASP A 569 13.98 32.86 -12.36
C ASP A 569 15.10 33.80 -11.85
N ALA A 570 15.47 33.72 -10.58
CA ALA A 570 16.54 34.52 -9.96
C ALA A 570 17.24 33.76 -8.83
N VAL A 571 18.47 34.14 -8.48
CA VAL A 571 19.19 33.59 -7.32
C VAL A 571 18.59 34.20 -6.03
N LEU A 572 18.26 33.35 -5.05
CA LEU A 572 17.83 33.78 -3.72
C LEU A 572 19.02 34.32 -2.93
N LEU A 573 18.85 35.52 -2.38
CA LEU A 573 19.81 36.16 -1.48
C LEU A 573 19.23 36.25 -0.08
N SER A 574 20.04 35.87 0.90
CA SER A 574 19.75 36.06 2.31
C SER A 574 19.67 37.57 2.63
N PRO A 575 18.80 38.01 3.55
CA PRO A 575 18.80 39.41 4.03
C PRO A 575 20.10 39.88 4.70
N ALA A 576 21.03 38.95 5.01
CA ALA A 576 22.32 39.22 5.66
C ALA A 576 23.48 39.39 4.67
N GLU A 577 23.25 39.15 3.37
CA GLU A 577 24.20 39.29 2.25
C GLU A 577 23.78 40.45 1.33
#